data_AF-A0A011RMF8-F1
#
_entry.id   AF-A0A011RMF8-F1
#
_cell.length_a   1.000
_cell.length_b   1.000
_cell.length_c   1.000
_cell.angle_alpha   90.00
_cell.angle_beta   90.00
_cell.angle_gamma   90.00
#
_symmetry.space_group_name_H-M   'P 1'
#
loop_
_entity.id
_entity.type
_entity.pdbx_description
1 polymer ?
#
loop_
_entity_poly.entity_id
_entity_poly.type
_entity_poly.pdbx_seq_one_letter_code
_entity_poly.pdbx_strand_id
1 'polypeptide(L)'
;MRLFVVKQNRRNATLQLLKRAVEQKRFGRIYMVNINVFWTRPQDYYDSAKWRGTWEFDGGAFMNQASHYVDLLDWLIGPIES
;
A
#
# COMPACT_ATOMS: atom_id res chain seq x y z
N MET A 1 8.87 22.44 -13.26
CA MET A 1 9.29 21.03 -13.08
C MET A 1 8.11 20.23 -12.52
N ARG A 2 7.86 18.99 -12.96
CA ARG A 2 6.78 18.12 -12.42
C ARG A 2 7.41 16.89 -11.75
N LEU A 3 6.89 16.47 -10.60
CA LEU A 3 7.30 15.27 -9.88
C LEU A 3 6.16 14.23 -9.92
N PHE A 4 6.47 13.00 -10.30
CA PHE A 4 5.52 11.89 -10.32
C PHE A 4 6.05 10.76 -9.45
N VAL A 5 5.17 10.18 -8.62
CA VAL A 5 5.48 9.03 -7.76
C VAL A 5 4.76 7.80 -8.32
N VAL A 6 5.47 6.68 -8.42
CA VAL A 6 4.94 5.46 -9.01
C VAL A 6 4.04 4.73 -8.01
N LYS A 7 2.75 4.62 -8.34
CA LYS A 7 1.73 3.84 -7.61
C LYS A 7 0.92 2.97 -8.56
N GLN A 8 1.63 2.14 -9.31
CA GLN A 8 1.11 1.33 -10.42
C GLN A 8 -0.04 0.41 -10.01
N ASN A 9 -0.02 -0.14 -8.78
CA ASN A 9 -1.08 -1.03 -8.29
C ASN A 9 -2.46 -0.37 -8.31
N ARG A 10 -2.55 0.96 -8.22
CA ARG A 10 -3.84 1.68 -8.35
C ARG A 10 -4.56 1.37 -9.65
N ARG A 11 -3.88 0.93 -10.71
CA ARG A 11 -4.48 0.56 -12.01
C ARG A 11 -4.95 -0.90 -12.10
N ASN A 12 -4.70 -1.74 -11.10
CA ASN A 12 -5.20 -3.12 -11.09
C ASN A 12 -6.74 -3.13 -11.19
N ALA A 13 -7.30 -4.00 -12.04
CA ALA A 13 -8.73 -4.00 -12.34
C ALA A 13 -9.61 -4.19 -11.09
N THR A 14 -9.17 -5.04 -10.15
CA THR A 14 -9.83 -5.29 -8.86
C THR A 14 -9.85 -4.03 -7.98
N LEU A 15 -8.74 -3.31 -7.89
CA LEU A 15 -8.65 -2.06 -7.12
C LEU A 15 -9.44 -0.93 -7.77
N GLN A 16 -9.49 -0.87 -9.10
CA GLN A 16 -10.34 0.07 -9.83
C GLN A 16 -11.84 -0.19 -9.58
N LEU A 17 -12.26 -1.46 -9.53
CA LEU A 17 -13.64 -1.81 -9.20
C LEU A 17 -13.99 -1.40 -7.76
N LEU A 18 -13.10 -1.69 -6.80
CA LEU A 18 -13.30 -1.30 -5.40
C LEU A 18 -13.35 0.22 -5.24
N LYS A 19 -12.43 0.96 -5.88
CA LYS A 19 -12.43 2.42 -5.86
C LYS A 19 -13.75 3.00 -6.36
N ARG A 20 -14.24 2.54 -7.52
CA ARG A 20 -15.54 2.97 -8.06
C ARG A 20 -16.69 2.68 -7.10
N ALA A 21 -16.69 1.51 -6.44
CA ALA A 21 -17.73 1.16 -5.49
C ALA A 21 -17.73 2.08 -4.24
N VAL A 22 -16.55 2.44 -3.74
CA VAL A 22 -16.42 3.39 -2.63
C VAL A 22 -16.84 4.81 -3.05
N GLU A 23 -16.39 5.28 -4.22
CA GLU A 23 -16.77 6.60 -4.77
C GLU A 23 -18.28 6.72 -5.01
N GLN A 24 -18.92 5.64 -5.47
CA GLN A 24 -20.37 5.54 -5.65
C GLN A 24 -21.13 5.31 -4.33
N LYS A 25 -20.45 5.35 -3.17
CA LYS A 25 -21.04 5.14 -1.84
C LYS A 25 -21.84 3.83 -1.71
N ARG A 26 -21.46 2.79 -2.45
CA ARG A 26 -22.21 1.50 -2.47
C ARG A 26 -22.20 0.75 -1.14
N PHE A 27 -21.26 1.10 -0.25
CA PHE A 27 -21.16 0.54 1.09
C PHE A 27 -21.87 1.38 2.16
N GLY A 28 -22.43 2.54 1.80
CA GLY A 28 -22.90 3.52 2.78
C GLY A 28 -21.75 3.98 3.69
N ARG A 29 -21.95 3.90 5.01
CA ARG A 29 -20.90 4.19 5.99
C ARG A 29 -19.99 2.98 6.15
N ILE A 30 -18.70 3.16 5.90
CA ILE A 30 -17.67 2.14 6.17
C ILE A 30 -17.38 2.13 7.66
N TYR A 31 -17.54 0.98 8.31
CA TYR A 31 -17.30 0.82 9.75
C TYR A 31 -15.99 0.11 10.08
N MET A 32 -15.51 -0.74 9.17
CA MET A 32 -14.33 -1.56 9.40
C MET A 32 -13.60 -1.82 8.09
N VAL A 33 -12.27 -1.81 8.17
CA VAL A 33 -11.38 -2.18 7.07
C VAL A 33 -10.28 -3.06 7.67
N ASN A 34 -9.93 -4.14 6.98
CA ASN A 34 -8.82 -5.01 7.35
C ASN A 34 -7.94 -5.25 6.13
N ILE A 35 -6.62 -5.18 6.32
CA ILE A 35 -5.62 -5.41 5.28
C ILE A 35 -4.57 -6.34 5.87
N ASN A 36 -4.34 -7.48 5.23
CA ASN A 36 -3.34 -8.46 5.63
C ASN A 36 -2.35 -8.68 4.50
N VAL A 37 -1.05 -8.65 4.83
CA VAL A 37 0.03 -8.97 3.90
C VAL A 37 0.95 -9.99 4.57
N PHE A 38 0.56 -11.26 4.49
CA PHE A 38 1.30 -12.38 5.07
C PHE A 38 2.28 -12.94 4.04
N TRP A 39 3.32 -12.16 3.74
CA TRP A 39 4.37 -12.54 2.80
C TRP A 39 5.65 -12.94 3.52
N THR A 40 6.41 -13.84 2.90
CA THR A 40 7.72 -14.29 3.40
C THR A 40 8.84 -13.69 2.57
N ARG A 41 9.91 -13.24 3.24
CA ARG A 41 11.19 -12.88 2.63
C ARG A 41 12.28 -13.60 3.42
N PRO A 42 13.07 -14.50 2.81
CA PRO A 42 14.18 -15.15 3.50
C PRO A 42 15.34 -14.17 3.69
N GLN A 43 16.36 -14.56 4.46
CA GLN A 43 17.49 -13.68 4.79
C GLN A 43 18.27 -13.25 3.53
N ASP A 44 18.40 -14.15 2.55
CA ASP A 44 19.04 -13.88 1.25
C ASP A 44 18.42 -12.70 0.49
N TYR A 45 17.12 -12.44 0.64
CA TYR A 45 16.46 -11.25 0.10
C TYR A 45 17.08 -9.96 0.65
N TYR A 46 17.32 -9.90 1.96
CA TYR A 46 17.92 -8.74 2.61
C TYR A 46 19.42 -8.65 2.32
N ASP A 47 20.10 -9.79 2.28
CA ASP A 47 21.54 -9.85 1.98
C ASP A 47 21.87 -9.53 0.51
N SER A 48 20.87 -9.57 -0.38
CA SER A 48 21.06 -9.31 -1.82
C SER A 48 21.60 -7.91 -2.15
N ALA A 49 21.45 -6.93 -1.26
CA ALA A 49 22.08 -5.62 -1.39
C ALA A 49 22.22 -4.90 -0.05
N LYS A 50 23.34 -4.20 0.17
CA LYS A 50 23.68 -3.54 1.45
C LYS A 50 22.66 -2.54 1.98
N TRP A 51 21.83 -1.95 1.11
CA TRP A 51 20.84 -0.95 1.51
C TRP A 51 19.53 -1.57 2.02
N ARG A 52 19.25 -2.84 1.69
CA ARG A 52 18.01 -3.52 2.05
C ARG A 52 17.95 -3.78 3.56
N GLY A 53 16.76 -3.60 4.14
CA GLY A 53 16.53 -3.76 5.58
C GLY A 53 17.11 -2.64 6.45
N THR A 54 17.68 -1.58 5.87
CA THR A 54 18.19 -0.44 6.63
C THR A 54 17.11 0.63 6.81
N TRP A 55 17.09 1.30 7.97
CA TRP A 55 16.13 2.39 8.23
C TRP A 55 16.29 3.57 7.28
N GLU A 56 17.53 3.90 6.93
CA GLU A 56 17.85 5.08 6.13
C GLU A 56 17.48 4.91 4.65
N PHE A 57 17.67 3.72 4.07
CA PHE A 57 17.56 3.52 2.62
C PHE A 57 16.43 2.59 2.16
N ASP A 58 15.81 1.83 3.06
CA ASP A 58 14.77 0.84 2.69
C ASP A 58 13.51 0.95 3.54
N GLY A 59 13.70 1.08 4.85
CA GLY A 59 12.65 0.89 5.85
C GLY A 59 12.40 -0.59 6.14
N GLY A 60 11.16 -0.92 6.51
CA GLY A 60 10.75 -2.28 6.86
C GLY A 60 9.51 -2.73 6.09
N ALA A 61 8.82 -3.75 6.63
CA ALA A 61 7.65 -4.40 6.03
C ALA A 61 6.63 -3.42 5.42
N PHE A 62 6.29 -2.34 6.12
CA PHE A 62 5.31 -1.36 5.67
C PHE A 62 5.84 -0.39 4.60
N MET A 63 7.11 0.02 4.69
CA MET A 63 7.67 1.08 3.83
C MET A 63 8.17 0.54 2.50
N ASN A 64 8.68 -0.69 2.47
CA ASN A 64 9.09 -1.35 1.24
C ASN A 64 8.02 -2.33 0.75
N GLN A 65 7.85 -3.46 1.44
CA GLN A 65 7.16 -4.63 0.89
C GLN A 65 5.64 -4.44 0.77
N ALA A 66 5.00 -3.83 1.77
CA ALA A 66 3.56 -3.63 1.86
C ALA A 66 3.13 -2.17 1.56
N SER A 67 4.04 -1.35 1.04
CA SER A 67 3.81 0.09 0.77
C SER A 67 2.58 0.37 -0.09
N HIS A 68 2.34 -0.47 -1.10
CA HIS A 68 1.15 -0.38 -1.95
C HIS A 68 -0.16 -0.67 -1.22
N TYR A 69 -0.14 -1.35 -0.07
CA TYR A 69 -1.34 -1.63 0.73
C TYR A 69 -1.57 -0.55 1.78
N VAL A 70 -0.50 0.03 2.35
CA VAL A 70 -0.58 1.25 3.15
C VAL A 70 -1.21 2.38 2.32
N ASP A 71 -0.82 2.50 1.04
CA ASP A 71 -1.43 3.43 0.08
C ASP A 71 -2.96 3.29 -0.04
N LEU A 72 -3.50 2.07 0.08
CA LEU A 72 -4.92 1.82 -0.12
C LEU A 72 -5.79 2.34 1.02
N LEU A 73 -5.24 2.46 2.24
CA LEU A 73 -5.99 2.98 3.39
C LEU A 73 -6.51 4.39 3.07
N ASP A 74 -5.60 5.31 2.73
CA ASP A 74 -5.99 6.67 2.36
C ASP A 74 -6.67 6.72 0.98
N TRP A 75 -6.11 6.03 -0.03
CA TRP A 75 -6.60 6.17 -1.40
C TRP A 75 -8.01 5.61 -1.60
N LEU A 76 -8.39 4.53 -0.92
CA LEU A 76 -9.73 3.95 -1.02
C LEU A 76 -10.67 4.48 0.05
N ILE A 77 -10.24 4.52 1.32
CA ILE A 77 -11.14 4.73 2.46
C ILE A 77 -11.24 6.21 2.83
N GLY A 78 -10.20 6.98 2.56
CA GLY A 78 -10.14 8.42 2.81
C GLY A 78 -9.20 8.78 3.97
N PRO A 79 -9.28 10.03 4.45
CA PRO A 79 -8.36 10.58 5.43
C PRO A 79 -8.27 9.74 6.72
N ILE A 80 -7.04 9.55 7.21
CA ILE A 80 -6.75 8.83 8.45
C ILE A 80 -6.56 9.84 9.59
N GLU A 81 -7.23 9.63 10.72
CA GLU A 81 -7.03 10.40 11.95
C GLU A 81 -5.87 9.80 12.77
N SER A 82 -5.09 10.67 13.44
CA SER A 82 -3.90 10.32 14.24
C SER A 82 -4.09 10.58 15.72
#